data_AF-A0A260WSZ8-F1
#
_entry.id   AF-A0A260WSZ8-F1
#
_cell.length_a   1.000
_cell.length_b   1.000
_cell.length_c   1.000
_cell.angle_alpha   90.00
_cell.angle_beta   90.00
_cell.angle_gamma   90.00
#
_symmetry.space_group_name_H-M   'P 1'
#
loop_
_entity.id
_entity.type
_entity.pdbx_description
1 polymer ?
#
loop_
_entity_poly.entity_id
_entity_poly.type
_entity_poly.pdbx_seq_one_letter_code
_entity_poly.pdbx_strand_id
1 'polypeptide(L)'
;MSPDETIVVEGIADLVYREDDGDLVIVDYKTDVGVTGETLEAYWTQLSVYADLLARATGEQVSVVNLVFARPWAAHIMRRRNTP
;
A
#
# COMPACT_ATOMS: atom_id res chain seq x y z
N MET A 1 -3.67 30.01 -3.00
CA MET A 1 -3.81 28.89 -2.04
C MET A 1 -4.00 29.52 -0.68
N SER A 2 -5.21 29.41 -0.10
CA SER A 2 -5.45 29.87 1.27
C SER A 2 -4.88 28.82 2.23
N PRO A 3 -4.17 29.21 3.32
CA PRO A 3 -3.50 28.26 4.22
C PRO A 3 -4.44 27.33 5.02
N ASP A 4 -5.77 27.53 4.97
CA ASP A 4 -6.76 26.82 5.79
C ASP A 4 -7.64 25.80 5.01
N GLU A 5 -7.30 25.48 3.76
CA GLU A 5 -8.07 24.48 3.01
C GLU A 5 -7.69 23.06 3.45
N THR A 6 -8.63 22.35 4.09
CA THR A 6 -8.43 20.95 4.48
C THR A 6 -8.44 20.08 3.23
N ILE A 7 -7.29 19.47 2.90
CA ILE A 7 -7.18 18.51 1.80
C ILE A 7 -7.68 17.16 2.30
N VAL A 8 -8.74 16.65 1.68
CA VAL A 8 -9.23 15.29 1.90
C VAL A 8 -8.55 14.36 0.89
N VAL A 9 -7.91 13.31 1.38
CA VAL A 9 -7.31 12.25 0.56
C VAL A 9 -8.17 10.99 0.70
N GLU A 10 -8.73 10.52 -0.40
CA GLU A 10 -9.52 9.29 -0.47
C GLU A 10 -8.82 8.24 -1.32
N GLY A 11 -8.98 6.98 -0.95
CA GLY A 11 -8.45 5.84 -1.68
C GLY A 11 -9.10 4.53 -1.23
N ILE A 12 -8.98 3.50 -2.06
CA ILE A 12 -9.51 2.16 -1.81
C ILE A 12 -8.33 1.22 -1.80
N ALA A 13 -8.14 0.48 -0.70
CA ALA A 13 -7.17 -0.62 -0.67
C ALA A 13 -7.79 -1.84 -1.37
N ASP A 14 -7.03 -2.48 -2.27
CA ASP A 14 -7.52 -3.63 -3.03
C ASP A 14 -7.79 -4.84 -2.12
N LEU A 15 -6.87 -5.12 -1.19
CA LEU A 15 -6.99 -6.19 -0.22
C LEU A 15 -6.23 -5.86 1.06
N VAL A 16 -6.92 -6.05 2.19
CA VAL A 16 -6.33 -6.02 3.52
C VAL A 16 -6.73 -7.32 4.23
N TYR A 17 -5.76 -8.01 4.82
CA TYR A 17 -6.01 -9.20 5.64
C TYR A 17 -5.15 -9.16 6.89
N ARG A 18 -5.48 -10.02 7.86
CA ARG A 18 -4.78 -10.13 9.14
C ARG A 18 -3.95 -11.42 9.17
N GLU A 19 -2.70 -11.34 9.59
CA GLU A 19 -1.86 -12.50 9.88
C GLU A 19 -2.18 -13.07 11.29
N ASP A 20 -1.66 -14.27 11.60
CA ASP A 20 -1.97 -14.98 12.85
C ASP A 20 -1.51 -14.22 14.12
N ASP A 21 -0.52 -13.33 13.98
CA ASP A 21 -0.01 -12.46 15.04
C ASP A 21 -0.88 -11.21 15.29
N GLY A 22 -1.89 -11.00 14.45
CA GLY A 22 -2.81 -9.88 14.55
C GLY A 22 -2.44 -8.67 13.68
N ASP A 23 -1.28 -8.69 13.03
CA ASP A 23 -0.85 -7.58 12.18
C ASP A 23 -1.60 -7.57 10.85
N LEU A 24 -1.85 -6.37 10.35
CA LEU A 24 -2.45 -6.16 9.04
C LEU A 24 -1.41 -6.25 7.93
N VAL A 25 -1.83 -6.85 6.82
CA VAL A 25 -1.10 -6.90 5.57
C VAL A 25 -1.93 -6.25 4.48
N ILE A 26 -1.31 -5.34 3.73
CA ILE A 26 -1.92 -4.72 2.55
C ILE A 26 -1.37 -5.39 1.30
N VAL A 27 -2.24 -5.63 0.32
CA VAL A 27 -1.87 -6.07 -1.03
C VAL A 27 -2.48 -5.11 -2.04
N ASP A 28 -1.66 -4.59 -2.95
CA ASP A 28 -2.07 -3.76 -4.08
C ASP A 28 -1.69 -4.46 -5.39
N TYR A 29 -2.64 -4.53 -6.33
CA TYR A 29 -2.49 -5.25 -7.59
C TYR A 29 -2.28 -4.29 -8.75
N LYS A 30 -1.22 -4.50 -9.54
CA LYS A 30 -0.88 -3.68 -10.70
C LYS A 30 -0.76 -4.49 -11.97
N THR A 31 -1.28 -3.97 -13.08
CA THR A 31 -1.23 -4.59 -14.42
C THR A 31 -0.16 -3.97 -15.33
N ASP A 32 0.54 -2.95 -14.86
CA ASP A 32 1.47 -2.09 -15.60
C ASP A 32 2.72 -2.82 -16.09
N VAL A 33 3.03 -2.84 -17.40
CA VAL A 33 4.29 -3.40 -17.92
C VAL A 33 5.39 -2.33 -18.04
N GLY A 34 6.66 -2.70 -17.87
CA GLY A 34 7.78 -1.76 -18.04
C GLY A 34 7.91 -0.71 -16.93
N VAL A 35 7.59 -1.07 -15.69
CA VAL A 35 7.64 -0.20 -14.52
C VAL A 35 9.05 0.34 -14.29
N THR A 36 9.18 1.66 -14.26
CA THR A 36 10.44 2.35 -13.95
C THR A 36 10.66 2.40 -12.43
N GLY A 37 11.88 2.71 -11.99
CA GLY A 37 12.17 2.91 -10.58
C GLY A 37 11.34 4.04 -9.95
N GLU A 38 11.06 5.12 -10.69
CA GLU A 38 10.24 6.23 -10.22
C GLU A 38 8.78 5.82 -10.00
N THR A 39 8.19 5.11 -10.97
CA THR A 39 6.82 4.58 -10.83
C THR A 39 6.73 3.60 -9.66
N LEU A 40 7.75 2.78 -9.46
CA LEU A 40 7.81 1.86 -8.34
C LEU A 40 7.83 2.60 -6.99
N GLU A 41 8.64 3.65 -6.83
CA GLU A 41 8.65 4.46 -5.61
C GLU A 41 7.33 5.21 -5.37
N ALA A 42 6.64 5.64 -6.43
CA ALA A 42 5.30 6.20 -6.30
C ALA A 42 4.30 5.17 -5.73
N TYR A 43 4.33 3.93 -6.19
CA TYR A 43 3.48 2.86 -5.63
C TYR A 43 3.82 2.58 -4.16
N TRP A 44 5.10 2.58 -3.79
CA TRP A 44 5.48 2.44 -2.38
C TRP A 44 5.00 3.60 -1.52
N THR A 45 5.06 4.83 -2.03
CA THR A 45 4.56 6.01 -1.33
C THR A 45 3.06 5.89 -1.09
N GLN A 46 2.28 5.43 -2.08
CA GLN A 46 0.86 5.17 -1.93
C GLN A 46 0.57 4.11 -0.84
N LEU A 47 1.29 2.98 -0.87
CA LEU A 47 1.14 1.92 0.13
C LEU A 47 1.47 2.40 1.54
N SER A 48 2.48 3.26 1.70
CA SER A 48 2.79 3.88 2.98
C SER A 48 1.67 4.79 3.49
N VAL A 49 1.01 5.54 2.60
CA VAL A 49 -0.17 6.36 2.95
C VAL A 49 -1.33 5.48 3.41
N TYR A 50 -1.60 4.36 2.74
CA TYR A 50 -2.64 3.42 3.19
C TYR A 50 -2.31 2.81 4.56
N ALA A 51 -1.05 2.45 4.80
CA ALA A 51 -0.63 1.93 6.09
C ALA A 51 -0.85 2.96 7.22
N ASP A 52 -0.47 4.23 7.02
CA ASP A 52 -0.70 5.32 7.98
C ASP A 52 -2.19 5.54 8.24
N LEU A 53 -2.98 5.64 7.18
CA LEU A 53 -4.43 5.90 7.29
C LEU A 53 -5.14 4.75 8.01
N LEU A 54 -4.82 3.50 7.71
CA LEU A 54 -5.39 2.34 8.40
C LEU A 54 -4.99 2.33 9.87
N ALA A 55 -3.72 2.54 10.19
CA ALA A 55 -3.26 2.60 11.58
C ALA A 55 -3.97 3.69 12.37
N ARG A 56 -4.15 4.88 11.78
CA ARG A 56 -4.86 6.00 12.43
C ARG A 56 -6.36 5.78 12.57
N ALA A 57 -6.99 5.12 11.60
CA ALA A 57 -8.43 4.89 11.59
C ALA A 57 -8.85 3.70 12.50
N THR A 58 -7.99 2.69 12.62
CA THR A 58 -8.33 1.41 13.29
C THR A 58 -7.55 1.20 14.59
N GLY A 59 -6.39 1.83 14.76
CA GLY A 59 -5.44 1.54 15.84
C GLY A 59 -4.62 0.25 15.61
N GLU A 60 -4.77 -0.42 14.47
CA GLU A 60 -4.07 -1.67 14.14
C GLU A 60 -2.76 -1.40 13.40
N GLN A 61 -1.74 -2.25 13.63
CA GLN A 61 -0.45 -2.13 12.97
C GLN A 61 -0.48 -2.80 11.59
N VAL A 62 0.10 -2.13 10.58
CA VAL A 62 0.38 -2.73 9.27
C VAL A 62 1.86 -3.09 9.20
N SER A 63 2.19 -4.39 9.25
CA SER A 63 3.58 -4.86 9.27
C SER A 63 4.14 -5.15 7.88
N VAL A 64 3.27 -5.37 6.89
CA VAL A 64 3.67 -5.76 5.54
C VAL A 64 2.81 -5.07 4.50
N VAL A 65 3.47 -4.59 3.44
CA VAL A 65 2.82 -4.16 2.21
C VAL A 65 3.36 -4.95 1.04
N ASN A 66 2.47 -5.51 0.22
CA ASN A 66 2.79 -6.26 -0.98
C ASN A 66 2.30 -5.51 -2.21
N LEU A 67 3.18 -5.41 -3.20
CA LEU A 67 2.86 -4.93 -4.53
C LEU A 67 2.91 -6.12 -5.49
N VAL A 68 1.75 -6.48 -6.03
CA VAL A 68 1.57 -7.66 -6.88
C VAL A 68 1.37 -7.20 -8.32
N PHE A 69 2.38 -7.43 -9.15
CA PHE A 69 2.28 -7.22 -10.58
C PHE A 69 1.65 -8.45 -11.25
N ALA A 70 0.34 -8.40 -11.49
CA ALA A 70 -0.39 -9.44 -12.19
C ALA A 70 -0.01 -9.43 -13.68
N ARG A 71 0.53 -10.56 -14.18
CA ARG A 71 0.87 -10.77 -15.59
C ARG A 71 0.25 -12.06 -16.09
N PRO A 72 0.07 -12.20 -17.42
CA PRO A 72 -0.54 -13.39 -18.00
C PRO A 72 0.16 -14.72 -17.66
N TRP A 73 1.49 -14.70 -17.44
CA TRP A 73 2.28 -15.92 -17.22
C TRP A 73 2.68 -16.15 -15.77
N ALA A 74 2.94 -15.09 -14.99
CA ALA A 74 3.29 -15.21 -13.58
C ALA A 74 3.10 -13.86 -12.87
N ALA A 75 2.55 -13.89 -11.66
CA ALA A 75 2.58 -12.71 -10.81
C ALA A 75 4.00 -12.46 -10.30
N HIS A 76 4.42 -11.19 -10.31
CA HIS A 76 5.64 -10.76 -9.63
C HIS A 76 5.27 -10.03 -8.35
N ILE A 77 5.74 -10.52 -7.21
CA ILE A 77 5.39 -9.98 -5.90
C ILE A 77 6.61 -9.27 -5.33
N MET A 78 6.44 -8.00 -4.99
CA MET A 78 7.42 -7.24 -4.23
C MET A 78 6.86 -6.99 -2.84
N ARG A 79 7.68 -7.20 -1.80
CA ARG A 79 7.27 -7.07 -0.40
C ARG A 79 8.16 -6.05 0.32
N ARG A 80 7.56 -5.15 1.08
CA ARG A 80 8.25 -4.36 2.12
C ARG A 80 7.66 -4.69 3.48
N ARG A 81 8.53 -4.82 4.49
CA ARG A 81 8.12 -4.90 5.89
C ARG A 81 8.26 -3.52 6.51
N ASN A 82 7.24 -3.09 7.24
CA ASN A 82 7.35 -1.93 8.11
C ASN A 82 8.01 -2.42 9.39
N THR A 83 9.21 -1.91 9.68
CA THR A 83 9.75 -2.01 11.03
C THR A 83 9.05 -0.98 11.92
N PRO A 84 8.64 -1.34 13.14
CA PRO A 84 8.13 -0.39 14.13
C PRO A 84 9.17 0.69 14.49
#